data_AF-A0A0A2TQK9-F1
#
_entry.id   AF-A0A0A2TQK9-F1
#
_cell.length_a   1.000
_cell.length_b   1.000
_cell.length_c   1.000
_cell.angle_alpha   90.00
_cell.angle_beta   90.00
_cell.angle_gamma   90.00
#
_symmetry.space_group_name_H-M   'P 1'
#
loop_
_entity.id
_entity.type
_entity.pdbx_description
1 polymer ?
#
loop_
_entity_poly.entity_id
_entity_poly.type
_entity_poly.pdbx_seq_one_letter_code
_entity_poly.pdbx_strand_id
1 'polypeptide(L)' 'MTRGQSKKNKAKDDAKLSQTPEKDIVRDGRDVEYKEEFADENDLEAKERAEEADHRAKKKKKS' A
#
# COMPACT_ATOMS: atom_id res chain seq x y z
N MET A 1 15.66 -37.17 39.68
CA MET A 1 15.20 -37.69 38.38
C MET A 1 14.95 -36.53 37.43
N THR A 2 15.92 -36.24 36.57
CA THR A 2 15.83 -35.19 35.54
C THR A 2 14.77 -35.58 34.50
N ARG A 3 13.87 -34.67 34.15
CA ARG A 3 13.07 -34.76 32.91
C ARG A 3 13.48 -33.63 31.98
N GLY A 4 14.73 -33.70 31.52
CA GLY A 4 15.06 -33.18 30.21
C GLY A 4 14.23 -33.93 29.17
N GLN A 5 13.28 -33.24 28.53
CA GLN A 5 12.72 -33.60 27.24
C GLN A 5 12.50 -32.30 26.46
N SER A 6 13.61 -31.71 26.02
CA SER A 6 13.62 -30.67 24.99
C SER A 6 13.14 -31.27 23.67
N LYS A 7 11.82 -31.27 23.48
CA LYS A 7 11.25 -31.53 22.16
C LYS A 7 11.40 -30.24 21.34
N LYS A 8 12.48 -30.19 20.55
CA LYS A 8 12.60 -29.29 19.40
C LYS A 8 11.40 -29.57 18.49
N ASN A 9 10.34 -28.80 18.65
CA ASN A 9 9.24 -28.82 17.70
C ASN A 9 9.80 -28.32 16.38
N LYS A 10 9.91 -29.25 15.42
CA LYS A 10 10.26 -29.00 14.02
C LYS A 10 9.62 -27.70 13.55
N ALA A 11 10.40 -26.90 12.80
CA ALA A 11 10.00 -25.66 12.17
C ALA A 11 8.51 -25.70 11.80
N LYS A 12 7.69 -25.05 12.63
CA LYS A 12 6.35 -24.67 12.18
C LYS A 12 6.63 -23.55 11.22
N ASP A 13 6.22 -23.72 9.96
CA ASP A 13 5.98 -22.57 9.11
C ASP A 13 4.93 -21.74 9.86
N ASP A 14 5.41 -20.78 10.65
CA ASP A 14 4.62 -19.77 11.34
C ASP A 14 4.10 -18.80 10.28
N ALA A 15 3.34 -19.32 9.31
CA ALA A 15 2.41 -18.53 8.55
C ALA A 15 1.48 -17.92 9.60
N LYS A 16 1.80 -16.69 10.02
CA LYS A 16 0.95 -15.86 10.87
C LYS A 16 -0.37 -15.72 10.13
N LEU A 17 -1.27 -16.65 10.39
CA LEU A 17 -2.65 -16.60 9.95
C LEU A 17 -3.17 -15.26 10.47
N SER A 18 -3.46 -14.34 9.55
CA SER A 18 -4.04 -13.06 9.90
C SER A 18 -5.31 -13.33 10.70
N GLN A 19 -5.46 -12.62 11.81
CA GLN A 19 -6.69 -12.73 12.61
C GLN A 19 -7.90 -12.20 11.83
N THR A 20 -7.64 -11.38 10.81
CA THR A 20 -8.63 -10.89 9.86
C THR A 20 -8.76 -11.83 8.66
N PRO A 21 -10.00 -12.17 8.25
CA PRO A 21 -10.22 -12.98 7.07
C PRO A 21 -9.81 -12.21 5.82
N GLU A 22 -9.28 -12.91 4.81
CA GLU A 22 -8.68 -12.28 3.62
C GLU A 22 -9.62 -11.36 2.85
N LYS A 23 -10.93 -11.62 2.90
CA LYS A 23 -11.97 -10.79 2.27
C LYS A 23 -12.04 -9.36 2.84
N ASP A 24 -11.66 -9.19 4.10
CA ASP A 24 -11.70 -7.91 4.82
C ASP A 24 -10.33 -7.21 4.76
N ILE A 25 -9.32 -7.88 4.18
CA ILE A 25 -8.01 -7.28 3.88
C ILE A 25 -8.17 -6.52 2.57
N VAL A 26 -8.46 -5.22 2.69
CA VAL A 26 -8.39 -4.30 1.55
C VAL A 26 -6.93 -4.29 1.09
N ARG A 27 -6.68 -4.91 -0.07
CA ARG A 27 -5.37 -4.78 -0.73
C ARG A 27 -5.36 -3.41 -1.40
N ASP A 28 -4.73 -2.44 -0.75
CA ASP A 28 -4.72 -1.02 -1.14
C ASP A 28 -4.03 -0.72 -2.50
N GLY A 29 -3.51 -1.72 -3.20
CA GLY A 29 -2.69 -1.54 -4.40
C GLY A 29 -3.18 -2.35 -5.58
N ARG A 30 -4.38 -2.07 -6.09
CA ARG A 30 -4.72 -2.49 -7.45
C ARG A 30 -4.19 -1.40 -8.39
N ASP A 31 -3.18 -1.74 -9.17
CA ASP A 31 -2.66 -0.84 -10.21
C ASP A 31 -3.76 -0.71 -11.28
N VAL A 32 -4.42 0.45 -11.31
CA VAL A 32 -5.43 0.80 -12.31
C VAL A 32 -4.87 1.94 -13.15
N GLU A 33 -4.88 1.76 -14.46
CA GLU A 33 -4.43 2.78 -15.40
C GLU A 33 -5.44 3.93 -15.46
N TYR A 34 -4.94 5.17 -15.39
CA TYR A 34 -5.75 6.36 -15.57
C TYR A 34 -6.34 6.40 -16.99
N LYS A 35 -7.64 6.72 -17.09
CA LYS A 35 -8.35 6.91 -18.35
C LYS A 35 -9.09 8.23 -18.30
N GLU A 36 -8.73 9.15 -19.19
CA GLU A 36 -9.27 10.51 -19.21
C GLU A 36 -10.78 10.56 -19.48
N GLU A 37 -11.30 9.62 -20.29
CA GLU A 37 -12.74 9.52 -20.60
C GLU A 37 -13.61 9.16 -19.38
N PHE A 38 -13.02 8.63 -18.31
CA PHE A 38 -13.71 8.27 -17.07
C PHE A 38 -13.44 9.23 -15.91
N ALA A 39 -12.63 10.27 -16.13
CA ALA A 39 -12.34 11.27 -15.12
C ALA A 39 -13.60 12.12 -14.88
N ASP A 40 -13.94 12.34 -13.61
CA ASP A 40 -14.95 13.32 -13.25
C ASP A 40 -14.36 14.74 -13.18
N GLU A 41 -15.21 15.74 -12.92
CA GLU A 41 -14.76 17.13 -12.80
C GLU A 41 -13.72 17.31 -11.66
N ASN A 42 -13.86 16.53 -10.58
CA ASN A 42 -12.95 16.60 -9.44
C ASN A 42 -11.56 16.08 -9.80
N ASP A 43 -11.50 14.99 -10.57
CA ASP A 43 -10.27 14.38 -11.04
C ASP A 43 -9.48 15.35 -11.92
N LEU A 44 -10.17 16.07 -12.81
CA LEU A 44 -9.57 17.08 -13.68
C LEU A 44 -9.03 18.28 -12.88
N GLU A 45 -9.81 18.81 -11.94
CA GLU A 45 -9.36 19.90 -11.07
C GLU A 45 -8.17 19.49 -10.18
N ALA A 46 -8.18 18.24 -9.68
CA ALA A 46 -7.09 17.71 -8.88
C ALA A 46 -5.79 17.64 -9.70
N LYS A 47 -5.87 17.20 -10.96
CA LYS A 47 -4.74 17.16 -11.89
C LYS A 47 -4.17 18.57 -12.14
N GLU A 48 -5.02 19.53 -12.47
CA GLU A 48 -4.59 20.91 -12.73
C GLU A 48 -3.89 21.52 -11.49
N ARG A 49 -4.47 21.32 -10.31
CA ARG A 49 -3.91 21.81 -9.04
C ARG A 49 -2.55 21.16 -8.73
N ALA A 50 -2.40 19.87 -9.02
CA ALA A 50 -1.14 19.16 -8.83
C ALA A 50 -0.05 19.68 -9.76
N GLU A 51 -0.35 19.88 -11.05
CA GLU A 51 0.59 20.43 -12.03
C GLU A 51 1.07 21.84 -11.64
N GLU A 52 0.17 22.68 -11.16
CA GLU A 52 0.51 24.02 -10.69
C GLU A 52 1.45 24.00 -9.47
N ALA A 53 1.15 23.13 -8.50
CA ALA A 53 1.97 22.95 -7.31
C ALA A 53 3.38 22.44 -7.67
N ASP A 54 3.47 21.49 -8.60
CA ASP A 54 4.73 20.98 -9.12
C ASP A 54 5.55 22.06 -9.81
N HIS A 55 4.91 22.92 -10.60
CA HIS A 55 5.59 24.04 -11.25
C HIS A 55 6.13 25.04 -10.22
N ARG A 56 5.35 25.34 -9.16
CA ARG A 56 5.81 26.18 -8.04
C ARG A 56 7.00 25.54 -7.31
N ALA A 57 6.95 24.24 -7.04
CA ALA A 57 8.02 23.51 -6.36
C ALA A 57 9.31 23.46 -7.20
N LYS A 58 9.19 23.20 -8.51
CA LYS A 58 10.32 23.20 -9.45
C LYS A 58 11.01 24.56 -9.52
N LYS A 59 10.24 25.66 -9.52
CA LYS A 59 10.80 27.03 -9.47
C LYS A 59 11.63 27.25 -8.20
N LYS A 60 11.13 26.84 -7.03
CA LYS A 60 11.85 26.94 -5.75
C LYS A 60 13.12 26.10 -5.69
N LYS A 61 13.16 24.94 -6.36
CA LYS A 61 14.36 24.08 -6.40
C LYS A 61 15.46 24.63 -7.29
N LYS A 62 15.13 25.52 -8.24
CA LYS A 62 16.08 26.08 -9.21
C LYS A 62 16.70 27.41 -8.73
N SER A 63 16.14 28.05 -7.71
CA SER A 63 16.70 29.22 -7.02
C SER A 63 17.69 28.80 -5.95
#